data_AF-A0A7V5S1X1-F1
#
_entry.id   AF-A0A7V5S1X1-F1
#
_cell.length_a   1.000
_cell.length_b   1.000
_cell.length_c   1.000
_cell.angle_alpha   90.00
_cell.angle_beta   90.00
_cell.angle_gamma   90.00
#
_symmetry.space_group_name_H-M   'P 1'
#
loop_
_entity.id
_entity.type
_entity.pdbx_description
1 polymer ?
#
loop_
_entity_poly.entity_id
_entity_poly.type
_entity_poly.pdbx_seq_one_letter_code
_entity_poly.pdbx_strand_id
1 'polypeptide(L)'
;MLYYTLTMQAVLEQLHESIQHALALGLSRAGGLEPLRDALAAIQPYESLAPLAESLQRVLETSDSRVQLNELARLHYACEQCLARLQTRSLPTLDPGLLREPTRQTAAPAFAEPFVALFRGEASLLETLPAIYQIVDAWQPNDPLLPLQLTLAHSGTAPIAIQKLQSLQQDARPVLIRLANSKSPMTRLRACELLLGFTEPRATAALRAALPNAPRALPLFQKLRARPDLQTLFVKPDAPRLEQWLAALHDRQQLRQMLQRTEAQIMLLPPDAPILQTLLAKIRELTRAELDYWRVVALIPHEQITRMLIAENWFNIIGFEHFLATLDYRLTPLILSTNTRFWSSELNQLARLGDAALLPYVLFENHNSLRRYGEPAEILKRN
;
A
#
# COMPACT_ATOMS: atom_id res chain seq x y z
N MET A 1 17.24 7.76 47.09
CA MET A 1 16.08 8.11 46.25
C MET A 1 16.40 7.61 44.84
N LEU A 2 15.90 6.42 44.49
CA LEU A 2 16.20 5.76 43.22
C LEU A 2 15.21 6.26 42.16
N TYR A 3 15.66 7.12 41.25
CA TYR A 3 14.89 7.46 40.05
C TYR A 3 14.91 6.23 39.12
N TYR A 4 13.79 5.52 39.05
CA TYR A 4 13.57 4.54 37.98
C TYR A 4 13.42 5.33 36.67
N THR A 5 14.44 5.29 35.82
CA THR A 5 14.27 5.61 34.40
C THR A 5 13.38 4.52 33.80
N LEU A 6 12.09 4.84 33.60
CA LEU A 6 11.19 4.01 32.82
C LEU A 6 11.77 3.85 31.40
N THR A 7 11.56 2.70 30.76
CA THR A 7 11.90 2.56 29.35
C THR A 7 10.90 3.37 28.51
N MET A 8 11.32 3.88 27.35
CA MET A 8 10.44 4.65 26.45
C MET A 8 9.14 3.91 26.10
N GLN A 9 9.18 2.57 26.06
CA GLN A 9 8.00 1.72 25.91
C GLN A 9 7.05 1.80 27.10
N ALA A 10 7.54 1.66 28.33
CA ALA A 10 6.72 1.74 29.54
C ALA A 10 6.07 3.12 29.70
N VAL A 11 6.76 4.19 29.30
CA VAL A 11 6.23 5.55 29.30
C VAL A 11 5.08 5.72 28.30
N LEU A 12 5.20 5.12 27.11
CA LEU A 12 4.15 5.15 26.09
C LEU A 12 2.96 4.25 26.45
N GLU A 13 3.18 3.10 27.09
CA GLU A 13 2.13 2.23 27.64
C GLU A 13 1.34 2.97 28.72
N GLN A 14 2.04 3.63 29.65
CA GLN A 14 1.43 4.47 30.68
C GLN A 14 0.60 5.63 30.09
N LEU A 15 1.09 6.28 29.02
CA LEU A 15 0.31 7.30 28.32
C LEU A 15 -0.94 6.71 27.67
N HIS A 16 -0.81 5.57 26.99
CA HIS A 16 -1.91 4.91 26.32
C HIS A 16 -3.02 4.51 27.30
N GLU A 17 -2.65 3.93 28.45
CA GLU A 17 -3.58 3.60 29.54
C GLU A 17 -4.25 4.85 30.13
N SER A 18 -3.48 5.93 30.31
CA SER A 18 -4.00 7.20 30.84
C SER A 18 -5.02 7.85 29.88
N ILE A 19 -4.79 7.76 28.57
CA ILE A 19 -5.75 8.23 27.54
C ILE A 19 -7.02 7.39 27.56
N GLN A 20 -6.90 6.06 27.61
CA GLN A 20 -8.07 5.17 27.71
C GLN A 20 -8.88 5.44 28.98
N HIS A 21 -8.19 5.66 30.10
CA HIS A 21 -8.81 5.97 31.38
C HIS A 21 -9.59 7.30 31.33
N ALA A 22 -8.99 8.35 30.76
CA ALA A 22 -9.64 9.65 30.59
C ALA A 22 -10.87 9.58 29.66
N LEU A 23 -10.78 8.80 28.57
CA LEU A 23 -11.89 8.55 27.66
C LEU A 23 -13.01 7.73 28.32
N ALA A 24 -12.67 6.77 29.17
CA ALA A 24 -13.64 5.91 29.86
C ALA A 24 -14.37 6.61 31.02
N LEU A 25 -13.69 7.45 31.79
CA LEU A 25 -14.31 8.22 32.89
C LEU A 25 -15.13 9.43 32.40
N GLY A 26 -14.80 9.94 31.22
CA GLY A 26 -15.41 11.13 30.63
C GLY A 26 -14.77 12.42 31.15
N LEU A 27 -14.50 13.36 30.23
CA LEU A 27 -13.72 14.59 30.46
C LEU A 27 -14.35 15.59 31.45
N SER A 28 -15.62 15.38 31.82
CA SER A 28 -16.38 16.26 32.72
C SER A 28 -16.33 15.84 34.20
N ARG A 29 -15.69 14.70 34.54
CA ARG A 29 -15.55 14.24 35.93
C ARG A 29 -14.29 14.80 36.59
N ALA A 30 -14.44 15.28 37.83
CA ALA A 30 -13.31 15.73 38.64
C ALA A 30 -12.29 14.58 38.81
N GLY A 31 -11.02 14.84 38.48
CA GLY A 31 -9.94 13.84 38.49
C GLY A 31 -9.73 13.07 37.18
N GLY A 32 -10.62 13.19 36.18
CA GLY A 32 -10.52 12.41 34.93
C GLY A 32 -9.29 12.73 34.05
N LEU A 33 -8.66 13.90 34.27
CA LEU A 33 -7.45 14.34 33.54
C LEU A 33 -6.17 14.21 34.37
N GLU A 34 -6.26 13.75 35.62
CA GLU A 34 -5.12 13.65 36.54
C GLU A 34 -4.06 12.65 36.04
N PRO A 35 -4.43 11.45 35.55
CA PRO A 35 -3.44 10.50 34.99
C PRO A 35 -2.71 11.03 33.75
N LEU A 36 -3.35 11.94 32.98
CA LEU A 36 -2.72 12.56 31.81
C LEU A 36 -1.63 13.57 32.20
N ARG A 37 -1.72 14.18 33.40
CA ARG A 37 -0.67 15.08 33.92
C ARG A 37 0.57 14.30 34.33
N ASP A 38 0.38 13.15 34.98
CA ASP A 38 1.47 12.25 35.35
C ASP A 38 2.15 11.66 34.11
N ALA A 39 1.35 11.26 33.11
CA ALA A 39 1.88 10.81 31.83
C ALA A 39 2.67 11.91 31.10
N LEU A 40 2.23 13.18 31.13
CA LEU A 40 2.98 14.29 30.55
C LEU A 40 4.36 14.44 31.20
N ALA A 41 4.44 14.40 32.54
CA ALA A 41 5.71 14.47 33.25
C ALA A 41 6.65 13.31 32.91
N ALA A 42 6.10 12.12 32.64
CA ALA A 42 6.89 10.95 32.25
C ALA A 42 7.44 11.02 30.81
N ILE A 43 6.76 11.72 29.89
CA ILE A 43 7.14 11.80 28.47
C ILE A 43 8.08 12.97 28.18
N GLN A 44 7.95 14.08 28.90
CA GLN A 44 8.77 15.29 28.72
C GLN A 44 10.30 15.06 28.65
N PRO A 45 10.90 14.08 29.36
CA PRO A 45 12.33 13.80 29.25
C PRO A 45 12.79 13.22 27.90
N TYR A 46 11.87 12.76 27.04
CA TYR A 46 12.20 12.13 25.75
C TYR A 46 11.97 13.11 24.59
N GLU A 47 13.06 13.64 24.03
CA GLU A 47 13.00 14.55 22.85
C GLU A 47 12.26 13.91 21.67
N SER A 48 12.39 12.60 21.46
CA SER A 48 11.70 11.85 20.41
C SER A 48 10.17 11.82 20.57
N LEU A 49 9.65 12.14 21.77
CA LEU A 49 8.22 12.16 22.08
C LEU A 49 7.68 13.59 22.27
N ALA A 50 8.47 14.63 21.98
CA ALA A 50 8.06 16.02 22.11
C ALA A 50 6.70 16.34 21.40
N PRO A 51 6.40 15.82 20.20
CA PRO A 51 5.09 16.06 19.56
C PRO A 51 3.89 15.49 20.34
N LEU A 52 4.09 14.38 21.07
CA LEU A 52 3.07 13.79 21.93
C LEU A 52 2.92 14.61 23.21
N ALA A 53 4.03 15.09 23.78
CA ALA A 53 4.01 15.95 24.95
C ALA A 53 3.29 17.29 24.67
N GLU A 54 3.57 17.93 23.52
CA GLU A 54 2.88 19.15 23.10
C GLU A 54 1.38 18.94 22.89
N SER A 55 1.00 17.85 22.23
CA SER A 55 -0.40 17.53 21.98
C SER A 55 -1.15 17.22 23.28
N LEU A 56 -0.51 16.50 24.21
CA LEU A 56 -1.05 16.20 25.54
C LEU A 56 -1.17 17.47 26.40
N GLN A 57 -0.21 18.38 26.30
CA GLN A 57 -0.27 19.68 26.97
C GLN A 57 -1.45 20.52 26.44
N ARG A 58 -1.69 20.54 25.12
CA ARG A 58 -2.87 21.21 24.54
C ARG A 58 -4.19 20.63 25.06
N VAL A 59 -4.28 19.32 25.25
CA VAL A 59 -5.48 18.68 25.85
C VAL A 59 -5.72 19.21 27.28
N LEU A 60 -4.66 19.35 28.07
CA LEU A 60 -4.74 19.79 29.47
C LEU A 60 -5.04 21.30 29.61
N GLU A 61 -4.61 22.11 28.64
CA GLU A 61 -4.80 23.57 28.64
C GLU A 61 -6.14 24.00 28.01
N THR A 62 -6.72 23.18 27.13
CA THR A 62 -7.97 23.50 26.45
C THR A 62 -9.18 23.22 27.35
N SER A 63 -10.11 24.17 27.45
CA SER A 63 -11.37 24.00 28.21
C SER A 63 -12.54 23.47 27.37
N ASP A 64 -12.37 23.33 26.05
CA ASP A 64 -13.39 22.78 25.14
C ASP A 64 -13.30 21.25 25.07
N SER A 65 -14.31 20.57 25.64
CA SER A 65 -14.37 19.10 25.69
C SER A 65 -14.41 18.44 24.30
N ARG A 66 -14.90 19.11 23.25
CA ARG A 66 -14.89 18.55 21.88
C ARG A 66 -13.48 18.53 21.30
N VAL A 67 -12.73 19.61 21.54
CA VAL A 67 -11.32 19.70 21.13
C VAL A 67 -10.48 18.70 21.92
N GLN A 68 -10.70 18.59 23.22
CA GLN A 68 -10.05 17.59 24.07
C GLN A 68 -10.32 16.16 23.60
N LEU A 69 -11.55 15.79 23.25
CA LEU A 69 -11.88 14.45 22.74
C LEU A 69 -11.17 14.15 21.41
N ASN A 70 -11.16 15.11 20.48
CA ASN A 70 -10.50 14.93 19.19
C ASN A 70 -8.99 14.77 19.34
N GLU A 71 -8.36 15.58 20.20
CA GLU A 71 -6.93 15.49 20.47
C GLU A 71 -6.56 14.23 21.26
N LEU A 72 -7.39 13.79 22.20
CA LEU A 72 -7.19 12.50 22.90
C LEU A 72 -7.31 11.30 21.96
N ALA A 73 -8.25 11.32 21.00
CA ALA A 73 -8.35 10.26 19.99
C ALA A 73 -7.12 10.23 19.07
N ARG A 74 -6.59 11.41 18.70
CA ARG A 74 -5.34 11.52 17.92
C ARG A 74 -4.14 11.02 18.69
N LEU A 75 -4.02 11.40 19.96
CA LEU A 75 -2.96 10.94 20.87
C LEU A 75 -3.03 9.43 21.10
N HIS A 76 -4.24 8.89 21.28
CA HIS A 76 -4.46 7.45 21.43
C HIS A 76 -3.87 6.68 20.24
N TYR A 77 -4.22 7.10 19.03
CA TYR A 77 -3.74 6.50 17.79
C TYR A 77 -2.23 6.69 17.59
N ALA A 78 -1.71 7.87 17.91
CA ALA A 78 -0.27 8.14 17.82
C ALA A 78 0.54 7.29 18.82
N CYS A 79 0.02 7.07 20.03
CA CYS A 79 0.61 6.15 21.01
C CYS A 79 0.57 4.71 20.53
N GLU A 80 -0.54 4.22 19.99
CA GLU A 80 -0.62 2.88 19.40
C GLU A 80 0.42 2.69 18.29
N GLN A 81 0.58 3.69 17.41
CA GLN A 81 1.60 3.64 16.37
C GLN A 81 3.02 3.63 16.93
N CYS A 82 3.31 4.42 17.96
CA CYS A 82 4.63 4.45 18.59
C CYS A 82 4.94 3.14 19.33
N LEU A 83 3.96 2.59 20.06
CA LEU A 83 4.07 1.28 20.72
C LEU A 83 4.24 0.16 19.70
N ALA A 84 3.44 0.16 18.63
CA ALA A 84 3.58 -0.81 17.55
C ALA A 84 4.97 -0.72 16.89
N ARG A 85 5.52 0.49 16.68
CA ARG A 85 6.88 0.68 16.14
C ARG A 85 7.97 0.13 17.07
N LEU A 86 7.80 0.29 18.38
CA LEU A 86 8.72 -0.29 19.37
C LEU A 86 8.59 -1.81 19.44
N GLN A 87 7.37 -2.33 19.29
CA GLN A 87 7.10 -3.76 19.21
C GLN A 87 7.57 -4.37 17.88
N THR A 88 7.60 -3.62 16.76
CA THR A 88 8.10 -4.11 15.45
C THR A 88 9.60 -4.39 15.39
N ARG A 89 10.38 -4.08 16.45
CA ARG A 89 11.75 -4.65 16.58
C ARG A 89 11.76 -6.13 16.99
N SER A 90 10.61 -6.66 17.34
CA SER A 90 10.35 -8.08 17.53
C SER A 90 9.07 -8.42 16.78
N LEU A 91 9.21 -8.80 15.51
CA LEU A 91 8.13 -9.46 14.78
C LEU A 91 7.66 -10.66 15.64
N PRO A 92 6.34 -10.85 15.86
CA PRO A 92 5.85 -12.03 16.56
C PRO A 92 6.18 -13.26 15.71
N THR A 93 6.84 -14.23 16.34
CA THR A 93 7.10 -15.56 15.78
C THR A 93 5.79 -16.17 15.26
N LEU A 94 5.74 -16.48 13.97
CA LEU A 94 4.64 -17.20 13.33
C LEU A 94 4.45 -18.56 14.02
N ASP A 95 3.19 -18.95 14.26
CA ASP A 95 2.86 -20.29 14.75
C ASP A 95 3.05 -21.30 13.59
N PRO A 96 4.00 -22.25 13.69
CA PRO A 96 4.24 -23.26 12.65
C PRO A 96 3.04 -24.18 12.39
N GLY A 97 1.99 -24.12 13.23
CA GLY A 97 0.74 -24.86 13.05
C GLY A 97 -0.11 -24.46 11.83
N LEU A 98 0.05 -23.24 11.30
CA LEU A 98 -0.78 -22.71 10.19
C LEU A 98 -0.32 -23.16 8.78
N LEU A 99 0.80 -23.87 8.65
CA LEU A 99 1.41 -24.22 7.35
C LEU A 99 1.14 -25.67 6.87
N ARG A 100 0.28 -26.45 7.53
CA ARG A 100 0.11 -27.87 7.18
C ARG A 100 -1.07 -28.12 6.23
N GLU A 101 -0.82 -28.03 4.93
CA GLU A 101 -1.54 -28.85 3.94
C GLU A 101 -0.61 -29.95 3.40
N PRO A 102 -1.06 -31.21 3.29
CA PRO A 102 -0.23 -32.29 2.78
C PRO A 102 -0.24 -32.23 1.25
N THR A 103 0.83 -31.73 0.65
CA THR A 103 1.12 -32.02 -0.76
C THR A 103 2.57 -32.48 -0.92
N ARG A 104 2.78 -33.52 -1.74
CA ARG A 104 4.10 -34.09 -2.05
C ARG A 104 5.10 -32.97 -2.38
N GLN A 105 6.00 -32.71 -1.44
CA GLN A 105 7.01 -31.67 -1.55
C GLN A 105 8.12 -32.14 -2.48
N THR A 106 8.31 -31.41 -3.58
CA THR A 106 9.62 -31.32 -4.23
C THR A 106 10.34 -30.19 -3.52
N ALA A 107 11.55 -30.44 -3.01
CA ALA A 107 12.37 -29.41 -2.38
C ALA A 107 12.45 -28.18 -3.30
N ALA A 108 12.24 -26.98 -2.77
CA ALA A 108 12.36 -25.80 -3.60
C ALA A 108 13.83 -25.62 -4.05
N PRO A 109 14.06 -24.89 -5.15
CA PRO A 109 15.41 -24.60 -5.60
C PRO A 109 16.21 -23.89 -4.51
N ALA A 110 17.50 -24.18 -4.38
CA ALA A 110 18.36 -23.57 -3.36
C ALA A 110 18.36 -22.03 -3.39
N PHE A 111 18.17 -21.41 -4.57
CA PHE A 111 18.07 -19.95 -4.68
C PHE A 111 16.78 -19.36 -4.08
N ALA A 112 15.77 -20.19 -3.77
CA ALA A 112 14.46 -19.71 -3.31
C ALA A 112 14.45 -19.33 -1.82
N GLU A 113 15.41 -19.81 -1.03
CA GLU A 113 15.48 -19.60 0.42
C GLU A 113 15.38 -18.12 0.83
N PRO A 114 16.17 -17.16 0.29
CA PRO A 114 16.03 -15.75 0.66
C PRO A 114 14.67 -15.15 0.30
N PHE A 115 14.02 -15.63 -0.77
CA PHE A 115 12.68 -15.18 -1.15
C PHE A 115 11.62 -15.75 -0.21
N VAL A 116 11.75 -17.01 0.19
CA VAL A 116 10.82 -17.67 1.12
C VAL A 116 10.89 -16.97 2.48
N ALA A 117 12.09 -16.75 3.01
CA ALA A 117 12.28 -16.05 4.28
C ALA A 117 11.68 -14.64 4.22
N LEU A 118 11.90 -13.90 3.12
CA LEU A 118 11.33 -12.58 2.92
C LEU A 118 9.78 -12.62 2.87
N PHE A 119 9.19 -13.50 2.07
CA PHE A 119 7.74 -13.53 1.86
C PHE A 119 6.97 -14.09 3.04
N ARG A 120 7.60 -14.92 3.89
CA ARG A 120 7.05 -15.31 5.19
C ARG A 120 7.18 -14.21 6.24
N GLY A 121 8.06 -13.24 6.03
CA GLY A 121 8.41 -12.24 7.04
C GLY A 121 9.34 -12.80 8.12
N GLU A 122 10.03 -13.92 7.84
CA GLU A 122 11.05 -14.51 8.72
C GLU A 122 12.37 -13.71 8.67
N ALA A 123 12.62 -13.03 7.55
CA ALA A 123 13.75 -12.13 7.38
C ALA A 123 13.28 -10.79 6.79
N SER A 124 13.94 -9.72 7.19
CA SER A 124 13.68 -8.39 6.67
C SER A 124 14.14 -8.24 5.21
N LEU A 125 13.62 -7.22 4.53
CA LEU A 125 14.10 -6.83 3.21
C LEU A 125 15.60 -6.54 3.23
N LEU A 126 16.08 -5.80 4.25
CA LEU A 126 17.50 -5.42 4.34
C LEU A 126 18.43 -6.64 4.48
N GLU A 127 18.02 -7.67 5.21
CA GLU A 127 18.80 -8.91 5.38
C GLU A 127 18.84 -9.76 4.12
N THR A 128 17.74 -9.79 3.36
CA THR A 128 17.60 -10.66 2.17
C THR A 128 18.12 -10.02 0.88
N LEU A 129 18.17 -8.68 0.81
CA LEU A 129 18.58 -7.93 -0.37
C LEU A 129 19.94 -8.35 -0.95
N PRO A 130 21.02 -8.54 -0.18
CA PRO A 130 22.32 -8.93 -0.74
C PRO A 130 22.27 -10.28 -1.48
N ALA A 131 21.59 -11.28 -0.91
CA ALA A 131 21.46 -12.59 -1.53
C ALA A 131 20.58 -12.53 -2.79
N ILE A 132 19.45 -11.82 -2.72
CA ILE A 132 18.56 -11.61 -3.88
C ILE A 132 19.29 -10.89 -5.01
N TYR A 133 20.10 -9.87 -4.69
CA TYR A 133 20.92 -9.18 -5.67
C TYR A 133 21.89 -10.12 -6.37
N GLN A 134 22.66 -10.92 -5.62
CA GLN A 134 23.60 -11.88 -6.20
C GLN A 134 22.92 -12.89 -7.11
N ILE A 135 21.75 -13.40 -6.72
CA ILE A 135 20.96 -14.33 -7.54
C ILE A 135 20.56 -13.69 -8.87
N VAL A 136 20.07 -12.44 -8.85
CA VAL A 136 19.61 -11.74 -10.06
C VAL A 136 20.78 -11.27 -10.92
N ASP A 137 21.90 -10.88 -10.32
CA ASP A 137 23.09 -10.46 -11.02
C ASP A 137 23.71 -11.63 -11.80
N ALA A 138 23.80 -12.81 -11.17
CA ALA A 138 24.30 -14.03 -11.80
C ALA A 138 23.39 -14.57 -12.93
N TRP A 139 22.09 -14.24 -12.90
CA TRP A 139 21.09 -14.74 -13.85
C TRP A 139 21.42 -14.36 -15.30
N GLN A 140 21.24 -15.32 -16.21
CA GLN A 140 21.43 -15.19 -17.66
C GLN A 140 20.11 -15.43 -18.43
N PRO A 141 19.94 -14.89 -19.65
CA PRO A 141 18.70 -15.01 -20.42
C PRO A 141 18.15 -16.43 -20.66
N ASN A 142 19.03 -17.43 -20.65
CA ASN A 142 18.67 -18.84 -20.84
C ASN A 142 18.29 -19.56 -19.53
N ASP A 143 18.50 -18.92 -18.39
CA ASP A 143 18.18 -19.49 -17.08
C ASP A 143 16.67 -19.50 -16.83
N PRO A 144 16.20 -20.28 -15.83
CA PRO A 144 14.81 -20.21 -15.38
C PRO A 144 14.40 -18.78 -14.98
N LEU A 145 13.17 -18.38 -15.33
CA LEU A 145 12.68 -17.02 -15.03
C LEU A 145 12.31 -16.80 -13.57
N LEU A 146 12.20 -17.87 -12.78
CA LEU A 146 11.65 -17.81 -11.44
C LEU A 146 12.33 -16.74 -10.55
N PRO A 147 13.67 -16.59 -10.50
CA PRO A 147 14.28 -15.52 -9.71
C PRO A 147 13.81 -14.11 -10.09
N LEU A 148 13.68 -13.82 -11.40
CA LEU A 148 13.14 -12.55 -11.88
C LEU A 148 11.66 -12.42 -11.54
N GLN A 149 10.87 -13.49 -11.64
CA GLN A 149 9.45 -13.48 -11.30
C GLN A 149 9.22 -13.19 -9.83
N LEU A 150 10.01 -13.79 -8.92
CA LEU A 150 9.91 -13.55 -7.49
C LEU A 150 10.36 -12.13 -7.14
N THR A 151 11.46 -11.67 -7.71
CA THR A 151 12.00 -10.32 -7.49
C THR A 151 11.04 -9.25 -7.99
N LEU A 152 10.45 -9.43 -9.17
CA LEU A 152 9.44 -8.53 -9.75
C LEU A 152 8.08 -8.61 -9.04
N ALA A 153 7.79 -9.65 -8.26
CA ALA A 153 6.51 -9.74 -7.57
C ALA A 153 6.45 -8.88 -6.30
N HIS A 154 7.58 -8.41 -5.77
CA HIS A 154 7.68 -7.69 -4.50
C HIS A 154 8.12 -6.24 -4.71
N SER A 155 7.41 -5.25 -4.17
CA SER A 155 7.73 -3.81 -4.36
C SER A 155 9.11 -3.38 -3.88
N GLY A 156 9.61 -3.96 -2.79
CA GLY A 156 10.94 -3.62 -2.28
C GLY A 156 12.12 -4.18 -3.09
N THR A 157 11.94 -5.26 -3.86
CA THR A 157 13.04 -5.93 -4.58
C THR A 157 12.99 -5.72 -6.09
N ALA A 158 11.83 -5.31 -6.62
CA ALA A 158 11.62 -5.06 -8.05
C ALA A 158 12.73 -4.26 -8.74
N PRO A 159 13.28 -3.18 -8.13
CA PRO A 159 14.31 -2.37 -8.77
C PRO A 159 15.52 -3.19 -9.24
N ILE A 160 15.89 -4.26 -8.53
CA ILE A 160 17.00 -5.16 -8.88
C ILE A 160 16.73 -5.85 -10.21
N ALA A 161 15.57 -6.51 -10.35
CA ALA A 161 15.21 -7.20 -11.58
C ALA A 161 14.96 -6.21 -12.73
N ILE A 162 14.38 -5.04 -12.46
CA ILE A 162 14.19 -3.99 -13.46
C ILE A 162 15.54 -3.53 -14.01
N GLN A 163 16.52 -3.25 -13.15
CA GLN A 163 17.86 -2.83 -13.55
C GLN A 163 18.54 -3.90 -14.41
N LYS A 164 18.47 -5.17 -14.00
CA LYS A 164 19.00 -6.31 -14.77
C LYS A 164 18.33 -6.44 -16.14
N LEU A 165 17.00 -6.30 -16.20
CA LEU A 165 16.28 -6.36 -17.48
C LEU A 165 16.63 -5.18 -18.38
N GLN A 166 16.80 -3.98 -17.82
CA GLN A 166 17.22 -2.80 -18.59
C GLN A 166 18.65 -2.91 -19.12
N SER A 167 19.57 -3.56 -18.38
CA SER A 167 20.94 -3.76 -18.84
C SER A 167 21.05 -4.66 -20.07
N LEU A 168 20.05 -5.52 -20.31
CA LEU A 168 19.96 -6.36 -21.52
C LEU A 168 19.48 -5.58 -22.76
N GLN A 169 19.00 -4.35 -22.61
CA GLN A 169 18.51 -3.52 -23.71
C GLN A 169 17.51 -4.27 -24.62
N GLN A 170 17.84 -4.45 -25.90
CA GLN A 170 16.97 -5.13 -26.87
C GLN A 170 16.80 -6.64 -26.60
N ASP A 171 17.78 -7.26 -25.95
CA ASP A 171 17.74 -8.68 -25.59
C ASP A 171 16.80 -8.96 -24.41
N ALA A 172 16.36 -7.92 -23.70
CA ALA A 172 15.35 -8.02 -22.66
C ALA A 172 13.98 -8.44 -23.20
N ARG A 173 13.65 -8.08 -24.44
CA ARG A 173 12.32 -8.28 -25.02
C ARG A 173 11.77 -9.71 -24.93
N PRO A 174 12.47 -10.77 -25.41
CA PRO A 174 11.95 -12.14 -25.30
C PRO A 174 11.70 -12.55 -23.84
N VAL A 175 12.54 -12.09 -22.91
CA VAL A 175 12.39 -12.32 -21.47
C VAL A 175 11.13 -11.62 -20.95
N LEU A 176 10.97 -10.34 -21.28
CA LEU A 176 9.82 -9.53 -20.88
C LEU A 176 8.49 -10.07 -21.42
N ILE A 177 8.44 -10.57 -22.66
CA ILE A 177 7.25 -11.22 -23.24
C ILE A 177 6.87 -12.46 -22.43
N ARG A 178 7.84 -13.26 -21.97
CA ARG A 178 7.58 -14.43 -21.12
C ARG A 178 7.11 -13.99 -19.73
N LEU A 179 7.74 -12.97 -19.13
CA LEU A 179 7.35 -12.43 -17.82
C LEU A 179 5.94 -11.79 -17.83
N ALA A 180 5.52 -11.19 -18.95
CA ALA A 180 4.16 -10.67 -19.12
C ALA A 180 3.08 -11.78 -19.13
N ASN A 181 3.49 -13.06 -19.23
CA ASN A 181 2.61 -14.21 -19.09
C ASN A 181 2.77 -14.93 -17.73
N SER A 182 3.49 -14.32 -16.78
CA SER A 182 3.65 -14.84 -15.41
C SER A 182 2.30 -15.00 -14.70
N LYS A 183 2.22 -15.94 -13.76
CA LYS A 183 1.03 -16.16 -12.93
C LYS A 183 0.84 -15.02 -11.91
N SER A 184 1.94 -14.46 -11.41
CA SER A 184 1.94 -13.33 -10.48
C SER A 184 1.40 -12.07 -11.18
N PRO A 185 0.31 -11.47 -10.64
CA PRO A 185 -0.24 -10.23 -11.18
C PRO A 185 0.78 -9.08 -11.16
N MET A 186 1.59 -8.98 -10.11
CA MET A 186 2.60 -7.92 -9.98
C MET A 186 3.75 -8.09 -10.98
N THR A 187 4.22 -9.31 -11.20
CA THR A 187 5.24 -9.58 -12.23
C THR A 187 4.73 -9.27 -13.61
N ARG A 188 3.50 -9.67 -13.92
CA ARG A 188 2.82 -9.34 -15.17
C ARG A 188 2.70 -7.83 -15.37
N LEU A 189 2.26 -7.11 -14.34
CA LEU A 189 2.15 -5.64 -14.34
C LEU A 189 3.46 -4.98 -14.74
N ARG A 190 4.56 -5.31 -14.04
CA ARG A 190 5.87 -4.69 -14.26
C ARG A 190 6.49 -5.08 -15.60
N ALA A 191 6.30 -6.33 -16.03
CA ALA A 191 6.73 -6.77 -17.34
C ALA A 191 6.01 -6.00 -18.46
N CYS A 192 4.68 -5.82 -18.34
CA CYS A 192 3.91 -4.97 -19.26
C CYS A 192 4.43 -3.52 -19.26
N GLU A 193 4.67 -2.94 -18.09
CA GLU A 193 5.21 -1.58 -17.98
C GLU A 193 6.57 -1.41 -18.68
N LEU A 194 7.46 -2.40 -18.59
CA LEU A 194 8.74 -2.38 -19.29
C LEU A 194 8.57 -2.60 -20.79
N LEU A 195 7.66 -3.50 -21.21
CA LEU A 195 7.37 -3.76 -22.62
C LEU A 195 6.78 -2.54 -23.34
N LEU A 196 6.12 -1.62 -22.65
CA LEU A 196 5.58 -0.41 -23.26
C LEU A 196 6.66 0.45 -23.93
N GLY A 197 7.92 0.35 -23.49
CA GLY A 197 9.07 0.99 -24.13
C GLY A 197 9.43 0.42 -25.50
N PHE A 198 8.88 -0.74 -25.88
CA PHE A 198 9.10 -1.39 -27.17
C PHE A 198 7.87 -1.19 -28.07
N THR A 199 8.07 -0.53 -29.22
CA THR A 199 6.99 -0.15 -30.14
C THR A 199 6.80 -1.12 -31.31
N GLU A 200 7.71 -2.07 -31.48
CA GLU A 200 7.66 -3.00 -32.60
C GLU A 200 6.45 -3.97 -32.54
N PRO A 201 6.04 -4.56 -33.69
CA PRO A 201 4.80 -5.33 -33.79
C PRO A 201 4.71 -6.50 -32.81
N ARG A 202 5.81 -7.21 -32.56
CA ARG A 202 5.84 -8.38 -31.67
C ARG A 202 5.61 -7.99 -30.20
N ALA A 203 6.22 -6.90 -29.74
CA ALA A 203 6.00 -6.38 -28.39
C ALA A 203 4.57 -5.87 -28.22
N THR A 204 4.05 -5.15 -29.22
CA THR A 204 2.66 -4.67 -29.26
C THR A 204 1.65 -5.81 -29.23
N ALA A 205 1.88 -6.89 -29.98
CA ALA A 205 1.03 -8.08 -29.96
C ALA A 205 1.04 -8.77 -28.58
N ALA A 206 2.21 -8.91 -27.96
CA ALA A 206 2.33 -9.46 -26.60
C ALA A 206 1.59 -8.59 -25.57
N LEU A 207 1.72 -7.27 -25.65
CA LEU A 207 1.01 -6.33 -24.79
C LEU A 207 -0.51 -6.44 -24.95
N ARG A 208 -1.02 -6.55 -26.19
CA ARG A 208 -2.46 -6.75 -26.43
C ARG A 208 -3.02 -8.01 -25.76
N ALA A 209 -2.22 -9.07 -25.67
CA ALA A 209 -2.61 -10.30 -24.98
C ALA A 209 -2.48 -10.20 -23.45
N ALA A 210 -1.44 -9.53 -22.94
CA ALA A 210 -1.12 -9.51 -21.51
C ALA A 210 -1.85 -8.42 -20.71
N LEU A 211 -2.03 -7.22 -21.29
CA LEU A 211 -2.61 -6.06 -20.62
C LEU A 211 -4.02 -6.30 -20.04
N PRO A 212 -4.96 -7.02 -20.71
CA PRO A 212 -6.27 -7.30 -20.14
C PRO A 212 -6.23 -8.09 -18.82
N ASN A 213 -5.17 -8.87 -18.61
CA ASN A 213 -4.96 -9.69 -17.43
C ASN A 213 -4.07 -9.03 -16.38
N ALA A 214 -3.44 -7.89 -16.67
CA ALA A 214 -2.63 -7.16 -15.71
C ALA A 214 -3.52 -6.39 -14.71
N PRO A 215 -3.07 -6.22 -13.45
CA PRO A 215 -3.69 -5.26 -12.54
C PRO A 215 -3.84 -3.88 -13.19
N ARG A 216 -5.01 -3.27 -13.02
CA ARG A 216 -5.28 -1.91 -13.49
C ARG A 216 -4.68 -0.89 -12.53
N ALA A 217 -3.35 -0.83 -12.50
CA ALA A 217 -2.63 0.06 -11.59
C ALA A 217 -2.30 1.41 -12.26
N LEU A 218 -2.44 2.49 -11.51
CA LEU A 218 -2.16 3.85 -11.98
C LEU A 218 -0.78 4.01 -12.68
N PRO A 219 0.34 3.46 -12.16
CA PRO A 219 1.65 3.57 -12.84
C PRO A 219 1.67 2.97 -14.26
N LEU A 220 0.93 1.89 -14.51
CA LEU A 220 0.79 1.30 -15.85
C LEU A 220 0.04 2.25 -16.79
N PHE A 221 -1.07 2.83 -16.32
CA PHE A 221 -1.86 3.76 -17.11
C PHE A 221 -1.11 5.05 -17.44
N GLN A 222 -0.28 5.56 -16.52
CA GLN A 222 0.62 6.68 -16.79
C GLN A 222 1.53 6.40 -17.99
N LYS A 223 2.13 5.20 -18.06
CA LYS A 223 2.97 4.78 -19.19
C LYS A 223 2.15 4.54 -20.47
N LEU A 224 0.92 4.02 -20.35
CA LEU A 224 0.01 3.81 -21.49
C LEU A 224 -0.41 5.10 -22.18
N ARG A 225 -0.30 6.27 -21.55
CA ARG A 225 -0.57 7.57 -22.19
C ARG A 225 0.23 7.78 -23.47
N ALA A 226 1.45 7.24 -23.53
CA ALA A 226 2.32 7.30 -24.72
C ALA A 226 1.98 6.24 -25.80
N ARG A 227 0.97 5.38 -25.57
CA ARG A 227 0.58 4.27 -26.46
C ARG A 227 -0.92 4.30 -26.80
N PRO A 228 -1.39 5.26 -27.60
CA PRO A 228 -2.81 5.37 -27.98
C PRO A 228 -3.38 4.10 -28.63
N ASP A 229 -2.52 3.37 -29.36
CA ASP A 229 -2.85 2.10 -30.01
C ASP A 229 -3.26 0.98 -29.03
N LEU A 230 -2.88 1.10 -27.76
CA LEU A 230 -3.18 0.15 -26.68
C LEU A 230 -4.24 0.67 -25.70
N GLN A 231 -4.50 1.98 -25.66
CA GLN A 231 -5.51 2.57 -24.77
C GLN A 231 -6.94 2.07 -25.08
N THR A 232 -7.19 1.73 -26.35
CA THR A 232 -8.48 1.18 -26.83
C THR A 232 -8.85 -0.15 -26.18
N LEU A 233 -7.89 -0.86 -25.58
CA LEU A 233 -8.16 -2.08 -24.79
C LEU A 233 -8.94 -1.79 -23.51
N PHE A 234 -8.84 -0.57 -22.98
CA PHE A 234 -9.43 -0.17 -21.71
C PHE A 234 -10.55 0.85 -21.87
N VAL A 235 -10.49 1.70 -22.89
CA VAL A 235 -11.52 2.69 -23.21
C VAL A 235 -12.20 2.26 -24.49
N LYS A 236 -13.44 1.75 -24.36
CA LYS A 236 -14.26 1.38 -25.53
C LYS A 236 -14.73 2.65 -26.25
N PRO A 237 -14.79 2.65 -27.60
CA PRO A 237 -15.22 3.82 -28.38
C PRO A 237 -16.62 4.33 -28.00
N ASP A 238 -17.52 3.40 -27.67
CA ASP A 238 -18.93 3.68 -27.39
C ASP A 238 -19.22 3.93 -25.90
N ALA A 239 -18.19 3.89 -25.05
CA ALA A 239 -18.37 4.16 -23.63
C ALA A 239 -18.64 5.67 -23.41
N PRO A 240 -19.58 6.03 -22.51
CA PRO A 240 -19.81 7.43 -22.20
C PRO A 240 -18.54 8.07 -21.66
N ARG A 241 -18.21 9.25 -22.19
CA ARG A 241 -16.99 9.98 -21.84
C ARG A 241 -17.12 10.61 -20.46
N LEU A 242 -16.00 10.83 -19.78
CA LEU A 242 -15.97 11.48 -18.47
C LEU A 242 -16.69 12.84 -18.48
N GLU A 243 -16.55 13.63 -19.55
CA GLU A 243 -17.25 14.92 -19.73
C GLU A 243 -18.77 14.76 -19.70
N GLN A 244 -19.28 13.72 -20.37
CA GLN A 244 -20.72 13.45 -20.44
C GLN A 244 -21.27 13.04 -19.08
N TRP A 245 -20.52 12.21 -18.34
CA TRP A 245 -20.88 11.86 -16.97
C TRP A 245 -20.86 13.07 -16.04
N LEU A 246 -19.83 13.91 -16.12
CA LEU A 246 -19.71 15.12 -15.30
C LEU A 246 -20.84 16.10 -15.55
N ALA A 247 -21.27 16.28 -16.80
CA ALA A 247 -22.39 17.15 -17.14
C ALA A 247 -23.73 16.65 -16.54
N ALA A 248 -23.91 15.33 -16.45
CA ALA A 248 -25.10 14.70 -15.88
C ALA A 248 -25.00 14.44 -14.36
N LEU A 249 -23.91 14.86 -13.72
CA LEU A 249 -23.63 14.52 -12.33
C LEU A 249 -24.41 15.42 -11.36
N HIS A 250 -25.31 14.83 -10.59
CA HIS A 250 -26.20 15.54 -9.66
C HIS A 250 -26.16 14.99 -8.23
N ASP A 251 -25.71 13.74 -8.04
CA ASP A 251 -25.65 13.11 -6.72
C ASP A 251 -24.43 12.21 -6.50
N ARG A 252 -24.28 11.69 -5.28
CA ARG A 252 -23.16 10.84 -4.87
C ARG A 252 -23.21 9.42 -5.43
N GLN A 253 -24.39 8.90 -5.72
CA GLN A 253 -24.53 7.57 -6.29
C GLN A 253 -24.04 7.57 -7.74
N GLN A 254 -24.44 8.58 -8.50
CA GLN A 254 -23.95 8.85 -9.85
C GLN A 254 -22.44 9.08 -9.86
N LEU A 255 -21.90 9.81 -8.88
CA LEU A 255 -20.45 10.02 -8.77
C LEU A 255 -19.70 8.68 -8.62
N ARG A 256 -20.15 7.80 -7.73
CA ARG A 256 -19.53 6.48 -7.54
C ARG A 256 -19.60 5.64 -8.82
N GLN A 257 -20.74 5.65 -9.51
CA GLN A 257 -20.91 4.93 -10.77
C GLN A 257 -20.01 5.50 -11.87
N MET A 258 -19.90 6.82 -11.97
CA MET A 258 -18.99 7.49 -12.88
C MET A 258 -17.56 7.04 -12.61
N LEU A 259 -17.04 7.23 -11.39
CA LEU A 259 -15.66 6.86 -11.04
C LEU A 259 -15.34 5.40 -11.39
N GLN A 260 -16.28 4.48 -11.16
CA GLN A 260 -16.12 3.07 -11.54
C GLN A 260 -16.11 2.84 -13.06
N ARG A 261 -16.98 3.52 -13.82
CA ARG A 261 -17.10 3.34 -15.27
C ARG A 261 -16.05 4.10 -16.07
N THR A 262 -15.52 5.18 -15.52
CA THR A 262 -14.51 6.03 -16.15
C THR A 262 -13.13 5.87 -15.51
N GLU A 263 -12.93 4.85 -14.66
CA GLU A 263 -11.67 4.58 -13.94
C GLU A 263 -10.44 4.66 -14.87
N ALA A 264 -10.47 3.91 -15.98
CA ALA A 264 -9.39 3.91 -16.97
C ALA A 264 -9.25 5.25 -17.70
N GLN A 265 -10.35 5.94 -18.01
CA GLN A 265 -10.31 7.27 -18.63
C GLN A 265 -9.62 8.27 -17.71
N ILE A 266 -9.96 8.26 -16.42
CA ILE A 266 -9.38 9.13 -15.40
C ILE A 266 -7.89 8.84 -15.25
N MET A 267 -7.48 7.57 -15.11
CA MET A 267 -6.05 7.22 -14.99
C MET A 267 -5.21 7.65 -16.21
N LEU A 268 -5.82 7.68 -17.41
CA LEU A 268 -5.17 8.11 -18.65
C LEU A 268 -5.07 9.63 -18.81
N LEU A 269 -5.79 10.42 -18.02
CA LEU A 269 -5.71 11.89 -18.10
C LEU A 269 -4.29 12.37 -17.80
N PRO A 270 -3.78 13.39 -18.51
CA PRO A 270 -2.53 14.04 -18.12
C PRO A 270 -2.70 14.81 -16.79
N PRO A 271 -1.61 15.08 -16.05
CA PRO A 271 -1.67 15.70 -14.72
C PRO A 271 -2.40 17.05 -14.68
N ASP A 272 -2.34 17.80 -15.78
CA ASP A 272 -2.87 19.14 -15.99
C ASP A 272 -4.25 19.16 -16.67
N ALA A 273 -4.92 18.01 -16.77
CA ALA A 273 -6.21 17.92 -17.43
C ALA A 273 -7.27 18.81 -16.74
N PRO A 274 -7.88 19.79 -17.44
CA PRO A 274 -8.81 20.75 -16.83
C PRO A 274 -10.08 20.06 -16.29
N ILE A 275 -10.48 18.94 -16.90
CA ILE A 275 -11.61 18.13 -16.47
C ILE A 275 -11.47 17.63 -15.02
N LEU A 276 -10.24 17.44 -14.55
CA LEU A 276 -9.98 17.04 -13.16
C LEU A 276 -10.34 18.17 -12.20
N GLN A 277 -10.06 19.42 -12.56
CA GLN A 277 -10.45 20.58 -11.76
C GLN A 277 -11.97 20.73 -11.70
N THR A 278 -12.65 20.52 -12.83
CA THR A 278 -14.13 20.48 -12.90
C THR A 278 -14.70 19.39 -11.99
N LEU A 279 -14.10 18.19 -12.01
CA LEU A 279 -14.49 17.10 -11.13
C LEU A 279 -14.31 17.47 -9.64
N LEU A 280 -13.16 18.04 -9.27
CA LEU A 280 -12.89 18.45 -7.89
C LEU A 280 -13.85 19.54 -7.41
N ALA A 281 -14.17 20.52 -8.25
CA ALA A 281 -15.18 21.53 -7.97
C ALA A 281 -16.57 20.89 -7.76
N LYS A 282 -16.94 19.94 -8.63
CA LYS A 282 -18.22 19.24 -8.51
C LYS A 282 -18.32 18.39 -7.24
N ILE A 283 -17.23 17.72 -6.85
CA ILE A 283 -17.17 16.98 -5.58
C ILE A 283 -17.36 17.94 -4.41
N ARG A 284 -16.72 19.11 -4.45
CA ARG A 284 -16.87 20.13 -3.40
C ARG A 284 -18.32 20.58 -3.24
N GLU A 285 -19.07 20.75 -4.33
CA GLU A 285 -20.51 21.05 -4.29
C GLU A 285 -21.34 19.91 -3.65
N LEU A 286 -20.95 18.66 -3.88
CA LEU A 286 -21.69 17.46 -3.43
C LEU A 286 -21.37 17.05 -1.99
N THR A 287 -20.36 17.65 -1.37
CA THR A 287 -19.88 17.31 -0.02
C THR A 287 -20.08 18.47 0.94
N ARG A 288 -20.48 18.18 2.18
CA ARG A 288 -20.80 19.22 3.18
C ARG A 288 -19.71 19.45 4.23
N ALA A 289 -18.78 18.50 4.35
CA ALA A 289 -17.72 18.52 5.36
C ALA A 289 -16.37 18.20 4.71
N GLU A 290 -15.30 18.73 5.30
CA GLU A 290 -13.93 18.57 4.77
C GLU A 290 -13.47 17.11 4.73
N LEU A 291 -13.68 16.35 5.81
CA LEU A 291 -13.36 14.91 5.80
C LEU A 291 -14.13 14.16 4.72
N ASP A 292 -15.41 14.49 4.52
CA ASP A 292 -16.26 13.86 3.51
C ASP A 292 -15.79 14.22 2.09
N TYR A 293 -15.39 15.47 1.87
CA TYR A 293 -14.73 15.92 0.64
C TYR A 293 -13.50 15.06 0.35
N TRP A 294 -12.57 14.95 1.30
CA TRP A 294 -11.33 14.22 1.11
C TRP A 294 -11.56 12.72 0.88
N ARG A 295 -12.48 12.08 1.61
CA ARG A 295 -12.85 10.68 1.37
C ARG A 295 -13.36 10.43 -0.04
N VAL A 296 -14.16 11.36 -0.58
CA VAL A 296 -14.64 11.24 -1.96
C VAL A 296 -13.52 11.51 -2.96
N VAL A 297 -12.66 12.48 -2.69
CA VAL A 297 -11.48 12.79 -3.50
C VAL A 297 -10.52 11.61 -3.60
N ALA A 298 -10.28 10.89 -2.50
CA ALA A 298 -9.43 9.70 -2.49
C ALA A 298 -9.88 8.59 -3.44
N LEU A 299 -11.17 8.53 -3.81
CA LEU A 299 -11.70 7.55 -4.76
C LEU A 299 -11.37 7.88 -6.22
N ILE A 300 -10.84 9.07 -6.52
CA ILE A 300 -10.44 9.45 -7.87
C ILE A 300 -9.09 8.80 -8.19
N PRO A 301 -9.02 7.88 -9.16
CA PRO A 301 -7.79 7.14 -9.46
C PRO A 301 -6.84 7.98 -10.34
N HIS A 302 -6.20 9.00 -9.76
CA HIS A 302 -5.34 9.91 -10.52
C HIS A 302 -4.14 10.39 -9.70
N GLU A 303 -3.00 10.60 -10.35
CA GLU A 303 -1.73 10.89 -9.66
C GLU A 303 -1.69 12.26 -8.98
N GLN A 304 -2.42 13.23 -9.52
CA GLN A 304 -2.56 14.54 -8.90
C GLN A 304 -3.26 14.43 -7.54
N ILE A 305 -4.16 13.45 -7.40
CA ILE A 305 -4.85 13.19 -6.13
C ILE A 305 -3.89 12.58 -5.12
N THR A 306 -3.03 11.64 -5.55
CA THR A 306 -1.94 11.13 -4.70
C THR A 306 -1.07 12.28 -4.17
N ARG A 307 -0.68 13.23 -5.04
CA ARG A 307 0.11 14.41 -4.65
C ARG A 307 -0.65 15.30 -3.66
N MET A 308 -1.92 15.58 -3.91
CA MET A 308 -2.76 16.38 -3.00
C MET A 308 -2.91 15.73 -1.63
N LEU A 309 -3.21 14.43 -1.57
CA LEU A 309 -3.37 13.70 -0.31
C LEU A 309 -2.09 13.68 0.55
N ILE A 310 -0.92 13.60 -0.10
CA ILE A 310 0.36 13.67 0.59
C ILE A 310 0.65 15.11 1.05
N ALA A 311 0.47 16.11 0.17
CA ALA A 311 0.75 17.51 0.50
C ALA A 311 -0.13 18.04 1.63
N GLU A 312 -1.39 17.61 1.67
CA GLU A 312 -2.39 18.04 2.65
C GLU A 312 -2.45 17.11 3.87
N ASN A 313 -1.50 16.18 4.03
CA ASN A 313 -1.41 15.23 5.15
C ASN A 313 -2.65 14.33 5.36
N TRP A 314 -3.50 14.16 4.34
CA TRP A 314 -4.67 13.27 4.41
C TRP A 314 -4.33 11.80 4.17
N PHE A 315 -3.15 11.49 3.65
CA PHE A 315 -2.77 10.11 3.32
C PHE A 315 -2.82 9.15 4.52
N ASN A 316 -2.50 9.62 5.74
CA ASN A 316 -2.56 8.78 6.93
C ASN A 316 -4.00 8.38 7.33
N ILE A 317 -5.00 9.14 6.90
CA ILE A 317 -6.40 8.94 7.27
C ILE A 317 -7.14 8.17 6.18
N ILE A 318 -6.91 8.51 4.91
CA ILE A 318 -7.67 7.99 3.75
C ILE A 318 -6.80 7.42 2.63
N GLY A 319 -5.49 7.32 2.86
CA GLY A 319 -4.54 6.84 1.85
C GLY A 319 -4.75 5.38 1.48
N PHE A 320 -5.30 4.56 2.39
CA PHE A 320 -5.66 3.18 2.09
C PHE A 320 -6.78 3.08 1.05
N GLU A 321 -7.84 3.89 1.18
CA GLU A 321 -8.93 3.94 0.21
C GLU A 321 -8.42 4.40 -1.16
N HIS A 322 -7.52 5.39 -1.17
CA HIS A 322 -6.86 5.84 -2.40
C HIS A 322 -5.96 4.78 -3.03
N PHE A 323 -5.21 4.04 -2.20
CA PHE A 323 -4.38 2.93 -2.67
C PHE A 323 -5.24 1.85 -3.32
N LEU A 324 -6.39 1.51 -2.76
CA LEU A 324 -7.31 0.53 -3.36
C LEU A 324 -7.92 1.02 -4.68
N ALA A 325 -8.19 2.32 -4.80
CA ALA A 325 -8.71 2.93 -6.03
C ALA A 325 -7.67 2.98 -7.16
N THR A 326 -6.39 3.18 -6.82
CA THR A 326 -5.31 3.36 -7.80
C THR A 326 -4.47 2.12 -8.05
N LEU A 327 -4.44 1.19 -7.08
CA LEU A 327 -3.48 0.09 -6.98
C LEU A 327 -2.03 0.56 -7.22
N ASP A 328 -1.70 1.79 -6.81
CA ASP A 328 -0.37 2.36 -7.01
C ASP A 328 0.63 1.70 -6.06
N TYR A 329 1.25 0.62 -6.53
CA TYR A 329 2.22 -0.18 -5.79
C TYR A 329 3.46 0.61 -5.32
N ARG A 330 3.71 1.82 -5.82
CA ARG A 330 4.78 2.69 -5.31
C ARG A 330 4.47 3.18 -3.89
N LEU A 331 3.20 3.18 -3.52
CA LEU A 331 2.72 3.56 -2.20
C LEU A 331 2.69 2.37 -1.22
N THR A 332 2.99 1.14 -1.66
CA THR A 332 3.01 -0.05 -0.78
C THR A 332 3.83 0.20 0.50
N PRO A 333 5.05 0.76 0.46
CA PRO A 333 5.81 1.04 1.68
C PRO A 333 5.10 2.01 2.63
N LEU A 334 4.45 3.05 2.09
CA LEU A 334 3.70 4.02 2.88
C LEU A 334 2.47 3.38 3.53
N ILE A 335 1.77 2.52 2.80
CA ILE A 335 0.65 1.72 3.33
C ILE A 335 1.09 0.79 4.45
N LEU A 336 2.21 0.08 4.27
CA LEU A 336 2.77 -0.80 5.29
C LEU A 336 3.31 -0.04 6.52
N SER A 337 3.75 1.21 6.34
CA SER A 337 4.23 2.05 7.46
C SER A 337 3.12 2.69 8.28
N THR A 338 1.93 2.82 7.69
CA THR A 338 0.75 3.47 8.30
C THR A 338 -0.25 2.44 8.84
N ASN A 339 -0.28 1.23 8.27
CA ASN A 339 -1.17 0.15 8.68
C ASN A 339 -0.35 -1.02 9.21
N THR A 340 -0.48 -1.30 10.50
CA THR A 340 0.21 -2.39 11.19
C THR A 340 -0.59 -3.71 11.16
N ARG A 341 -1.86 -3.65 10.77
CA ARG A 341 -2.76 -4.79 10.62
C ARG A 341 -3.69 -4.57 9.43
N PHE A 342 -4.12 -5.66 8.81
CA PHE A 342 -5.12 -5.65 7.75
C PHE A 342 -6.22 -6.66 8.07
N TRP A 343 -7.46 -6.26 7.87
CA TRP A 343 -8.60 -7.17 7.98
C TRP A 343 -8.64 -8.13 6.78
N SER A 344 -9.22 -9.32 6.93
CA SER A 344 -9.30 -10.29 5.82
C SER A 344 -10.02 -9.72 4.59
N SER A 345 -11.01 -8.84 4.79
CA SER A 345 -11.73 -8.12 3.72
C SER A 345 -10.84 -7.14 2.95
N GLU A 346 -9.88 -6.50 3.62
CA GLU A 346 -8.90 -5.60 3.03
C GLU A 346 -7.86 -6.39 2.24
N LEU A 347 -7.32 -7.46 2.83
CA LEU A 347 -6.38 -8.37 2.16
C LEU A 347 -6.96 -8.99 0.90
N ASN A 348 -8.26 -9.31 0.90
CA ASN A 348 -8.97 -9.80 -0.29
C ASN A 348 -9.00 -8.75 -1.42
N GLN A 349 -9.12 -7.47 -1.09
CA GLN A 349 -9.09 -6.38 -2.07
C GLN A 349 -7.65 -6.14 -2.57
N LEU A 350 -6.68 -6.13 -1.66
CA LEU A 350 -5.26 -5.96 -1.95
C LEU A 350 -4.69 -7.09 -2.82
N ALA A 351 -5.20 -8.32 -2.68
CA ALA A 351 -4.80 -9.45 -3.48
C ALA A 351 -5.07 -9.27 -4.99
N ARG A 352 -5.84 -8.24 -5.41
CA ARG A 352 -5.97 -7.84 -6.82
C ARG A 352 -4.65 -7.31 -7.41
N LEU A 353 -3.82 -6.66 -6.58
CA LEU A 353 -2.50 -6.17 -6.98
C LEU A 353 -1.47 -7.31 -6.97
N GLY A 354 -1.58 -8.22 -6.00
CA GLY A 354 -0.68 -9.39 -5.89
C GLY A 354 0.76 -9.02 -5.53
N ASP A 355 0.97 -7.93 -4.79
CA ASP A 355 2.31 -7.53 -4.30
C ASP A 355 2.78 -8.47 -3.19
N ALA A 356 3.87 -9.19 -3.43
CA ALA A 356 4.41 -10.14 -2.47
C ALA A 356 4.85 -9.50 -1.14
N ALA A 357 5.01 -8.17 -1.07
CA ALA A 357 5.26 -7.45 0.19
C ALA A 357 4.11 -7.59 1.21
N LEU A 358 2.91 -7.97 0.75
CA LEU A 358 1.74 -8.19 1.59
C LEU A 358 1.62 -9.64 2.07
N LEU A 359 2.46 -10.56 1.57
CA LEU A 359 2.37 -11.99 1.91
C LEU A 359 2.49 -12.29 3.39
N PRO A 360 3.37 -11.62 4.19
CA PRO A 360 3.42 -11.87 5.62
C PRO A 360 2.05 -11.67 6.30
N TYR A 361 1.32 -10.61 5.92
CA TYR A 361 -0.02 -10.32 6.44
C TYR A 361 -1.08 -11.31 5.93
N VAL A 362 -0.99 -11.72 4.67
CA VAL A 362 -1.90 -12.72 4.06
C VAL A 362 -1.73 -14.09 4.71
N LEU A 363 -0.50 -14.49 5.02
CA LEU A 363 -0.22 -15.75 5.69
C LEU A 363 -0.76 -15.76 7.12
N PHE A 364 -0.77 -14.61 7.79
CA PHE A 364 -1.30 -14.46 9.14
C PHE A 364 -2.84 -14.51 9.17
N GLU A 365 -3.52 -13.79 8.28
CA GLU A 365 -4.98 -13.54 8.36
C GLU A 365 -5.84 -14.32 7.35
N ASN A 366 -5.29 -14.77 6.22
CA ASN A 366 -6.12 -15.18 5.07
C ASN A 366 -5.43 -16.10 4.04
N HIS A 367 -5.37 -17.40 4.32
CA HIS A 367 -4.85 -18.40 3.37
C HIS A 367 -5.59 -18.46 2.03
N ASN A 368 -6.88 -18.10 1.96
CA ASN A 368 -7.68 -18.19 0.74
C ASN A 368 -7.22 -17.22 -0.36
N SER A 369 -6.60 -16.10 0.02
CA SER A 369 -6.03 -15.13 -0.90
C SER A 369 -4.63 -15.48 -1.40
N LEU A 370 -3.92 -16.41 -0.75
CA LEU A 370 -2.55 -16.79 -1.08
C LEU A 370 -2.41 -17.19 -2.57
N ARG A 371 -3.36 -17.94 -3.12
CA ARG A 371 -3.34 -18.37 -4.53
C ARG A 371 -3.28 -17.23 -5.55
N ARG A 372 -3.65 -16.00 -5.16
CA ARG A 372 -3.67 -14.82 -6.03
C ARG A 372 -2.28 -14.22 -6.25
N TYR A 373 -1.27 -14.65 -5.49
CA TYR A 373 0.09 -14.12 -5.58
C TYR A 373 0.99 -14.85 -6.59
N GLY A 374 0.51 -15.93 -7.24
CA GLY A 374 1.24 -16.61 -8.31
C GLY A 374 2.50 -17.33 -7.82
N GLU A 375 3.63 -17.10 -8.49
CA GLU A 375 4.92 -17.75 -8.22
C GLU A 375 5.39 -17.60 -6.75
N PRO A 376 5.32 -16.40 -6.11
CA PRO A 376 5.53 -16.26 -4.67
C PRO A 376 4.73 -17.23 -3.80
N ALA A 377 3.46 -17.46 -4.11
CA ALA A 377 2.64 -18.42 -3.36
C ALA A 377 3.05 -19.87 -3.62
N GLU A 378 3.47 -20.19 -4.84
CA GLU A 378 3.92 -21.53 -5.19
C GLU A 378 5.19 -21.93 -4.45
N ILE A 379 6.16 -21.02 -4.29
CA ILE A 379 7.40 -21.31 -3.55
C ILE A 379 7.15 -21.46 -2.04
N LEU A 380 6.16 -20.75 -1.51
CA LEU A 380 5.77 -20.83 -0.10
C LEU A 380 5.07 -22.14 0.27
N LYS A 381 4.43 -22.80 -0.71
CA LYS A 381 3.78 -24.11 -0.52
C LYS A 381 4.74 -25.30 -0.66
N ARG A 382 5.89 -25.10 -1.31
CA ARG A 382 6.89 -26.15 -1.59
C ARG A 382 7.94 -26.29 -0.49
N ASN A 383 8.12 -25.24 0.30
CA ASN A 383 8.93 -25.20 1.52
C ASN A 383 8.01 -25.07 2.73
#